data_AF-A0A9E2CC93-F1
#
_entry.id   AF-A0A9E2CC93-F1
#
_cell.length_a   1.000
_cell.length_b   1.000
_cell.length_c   1.000
_cell.angle_alpha   90.00
_cell.angle_beta   90.00
_cell.angle_gamma   90.00
#
_symmetry.space_group_name_H-M   'P 1'
#
loop_
_entity.id
_entity.type
_entity.pdbx_description
1 polymer ?
#
loop_
_entity_poly.entity_id
_entity_poly.type
_entity_poly.pdbx_seq_one_letter_code
_entity_poly.pdbx_strand_id
1 'polypeptide(L)'
;MSTEAKISPYEENKDKKQDTSITDLIKLVATSCRLDEKQREFLAKYKEEERKERSRLKIPEKSEIIQMPLKLHSSETLVQSVANLGFKLQPVKTPKVPLHSQSGITLSRPSGETITFRKAETGRLVIEASNVSTIHEIVQRHTIDQAINHLKKQCQSVEVKKGTNGYIIVAQEGTHGQKDGTARITTHILKNGVATVDVSNIKGRRCEEIIKGLSGAIGGECIEVRKKSEYFQLPTEEKERVYV
;
A
#
# COMPACT_ATOMS: atom_id res chain seq x y z
N MET A 1 30.18 78.37 -19.23
CA MET A 1 30.27 76.90 -19.32
C MET A 1 31.43 76.50 -18.43
N SER A 2 31.10 76.08 -17.21
CA SER A 2 32.04 76.02 -16.08
C SER A 2 32.41 74.57 -15.81
N THR A 3 33.70 74.28 -15.90
CA THR A 3 34.33 73.03 -15.48
C THR A 3 34.81 73.18 -14.04
N GLU A 4 34.19 72.46 -13.10
CA GLU A 4 34.65 72.39 -11.71
C GLU A 4 35.43 71.11 -11.44
N ALA A 5 36.62 71.34 -10.90
CA ALA A 5 37.50 70.39 -10.28
C ALA A 5 37.02 70.01 -8.88
N LYS A 6 37.43 68.82 -8.39
CA LYS A 6 38.20 68.65 -7.14
C LYS A 6 38.48 67.16 -6.89
N ILE A 7 39.78 66.83 -6.92
CA ILE A 7 40.34 65.58 -6.44
C ILE A 7 40.56 65.76 -4.93
N SER A 8 40.02 64.85 -4.12
CA SER A 8 40.24 64.76 -2.67
C SER A 8 41.05 63.50 -2.36
N PRO A 9 42.18 63.59 -1.62
CA PRO A 9 43.02 62.44 -1.31
C PRO A 9 42.42 61.67 -0.12
N TYR A 10 42.22 60.36 -0.28
CA TYR A 10 41.87 59.47 0.82
C TYR A 10 43.13 59.07 1.59
N GLU A 11 43.03 59.22 2.91
CA GLU A 11 44.08 59.07 3.91
C GLU A 11 44.55 57.62 4.10
N GLU A 12 45.85 57.51 4.38
CA GLU A 12 46.50 56.44 5.14
C GLU A 12 45.64 55.99 6.34
N ASN A 13 45.34 54.70 6.44
CA ASN A 13 45.09 54.07 7.73
C ASN A 13 46.07 52.93 7.96
N LYS A 14 47.02 53.25 8.85
CA LYS A 14 48.07 52.37 9.37
C LYS A 14 47.44 51.18 10.09
N ASP A 15 48.00 50.00 9.82
CA ASP A 15 47.82 48.77 10.58
C ASP A 15 48.07 49.01 12.07
N LYS A 16 46.99 49.21 12.84
CA LYS A 16 47.00 49.05 14.29
C LYS A 16 46.75 47.57 14.59
N LYS A 17 47.82 46.82 14.80
CA LYS A 17 47.74 45.55 15.53
C LYS A 17 47.16 45.84 16.92
N GLN A 18 45.88 45.57 17.10
CA GLN A 18 45.27 45.51 18.42
C GLN A 18 45.75 44.23 19.09
N ASP A 19 46.61 44.37 20.10
CA ASP A 19 46.88 43.30 21.06
C ASP A 19 45.58 43.05 21.84
N THR A 20 44.74 42.16 21.31
CA THR A 20 43.63 41.58 22.05
C THR A 20 44.23 40.69 23.13
N SER A 21 44.20 41.18 24.37
CA SER A 21 44.67 40.40 25.51
C SER A 21 43.96 39.05 25.54
N ILE A 22 44.72 37.98 25.74
CA ILE A 22 44.21 36.60 25.83
C ILE A 22 43.05 36.50 26.84
N THR A 23 43.05 37.34 27.88
CA THR A 23 41.97 37.42 28.87
C THR A 23 40.64 37.90 28.30
N ASP A 24 40.64 38.77 27.29
CA ASP A 24 39.42 39.29 26.67
C ASP A 24 38.85 38.26 25.69
N LEU A 25 39.71 37.51 25.00
CA LEU A 25 39.28 36.36 24.19
C LEU A 25 38.67 35.25 25.05
N ILE A 26 39.24 34.95 26.22
CA ILE A 26 38.68 33.97 27.17
C ILE A 26 37.31 34.43 27.68
N LYS A 27 37.15 35.71 28.02
CA LYS A 27 35.86 36.26 28.46
C LYS A 27 34.81 36.18 27.35
N LEU A 28 35.17 36.43 26.09
CA LEU A 28 34.28 36.39 24.95
C LEU A 28 33.81 34.97 24.61
N VAL A 29 34.71 33.98 24.71
CA VAL A 29 34.38 32.56 24.54
C VAL A 29 33.51 32.06 25.70
N ALA A 30 33.78 32.49 26.93
CA ALA A 30 32.95 32.13 28.09
C ALA A 30 31.52 32.70 28.00
N THR A 31 31.33 33.90 27.44
CA THR A 31 29.98 34.45 27.19
C THR A 31 29.29 33.79 26.00
N SER A 32 29.99 33.43 24.93
CA SER A 32 29.38 32.72 23.80
C SER A 32 28.91 31.32 24.18
N CYS A 33 29.71 30.56 24.95
CA CYS A 33 29.30 29.24 25.44
C CYS A 33 28.08 29.32 26.39
N ARG A 34 28.00 30.35 27.25
CA ARG A 34 26.85 30.57 28.14
C ARG A 34 25.58 31.01 27.40
N LEU A 35 25.71 31.70 26.27
CA LEU A 35 24.59 32.07 25.40
C LEU A 35 24.00 30.85 24.70
N ASP A 36 24.84 29.93 24.23
CA ASP A 36 24.40 28.67 23.60
C ASP A 36 23.67 27.74 24.58
N GLU A 37 24.13 27.68 25.83
CA GLU A 37 23.53 26.84 26.87
C GLU A 37 22.12 27.33 27.25
N LYS A 38 21.94 28.65 27.41
CA LYS A 38 20.63 29.26 27.65
C LYS A 38 19.66 29.09 26.48
N GLN A 39 20.15 29.17 25.24
CA GLN A 39 19.32 28.93 24.05
C GLN A 39 18.86 27.47 23.97
N ARG A 40 19.73 26.51 24.32
CA ARG A 40 19.36 25.08 24.38
C ARG A 40 18.32 24.80 25.47
N GLU A 41 18.46 25.39 26.65
CA GLU A 41 17.48 25.26 27.73
C GLU A 41 16.12 25.87 27.34
N PHE A 42 16.11 27.02 26.67
CA PHE A 42 14.89 27.64 26.19
C PHE A 42 14.18 26.78 25.13
N LEU A 43 14.93 26.23 24.17
CA LEU A 43 14.40 25.31 23.16
C LEU A 43 13.88 24.00 23.78
N ALA A 44 14.54 23.50 24.83
CA ALA A 44 14.09 22.31 25.55
C ALA A 44 12.76 22.56 26.28
N LYS A 45 12.64 23.70 26.99
CA LYS A 45 11.39 24.10 27.64
C LYS A 45 10.26 24.33 26.65
N TYR A 46 10.54 25.02 25.54
CA TYR A 46 9.55 25.25 24.48
C TYR A 46 9.05 23.93 23.88
N LYS A 47 9.94 22.97 23.60
CA LYS A 47 9.54 21.63 23.09
C LYS A 47 8.74 20.83 24.11
N GLU A 48 9.04 20.95 25.41
CA GLU A 48 8.29 20.26 26.46
C GLU A 48 6.89 20.88 26.65
N GLU A 49 6.79 22.20 26.54
CA GLU A 49 5.53 22.94 26.59
C GLU A 49 4.67 22.64 25.36
N GLU A 50 5.25 22.56 24.16
CA GLU A 50 4.59 22.12 22.93
C GLU A 50 4.10 20.66 23.05
N ARG A 51 4.88 19.79 23.70
CA ARG A 51 4.47 18.41 23.99
C ARG A 51 3.28 18.36 24.96
N LYS A 52 3.27 19.24 25.96
CA LYS A 52 2.15 19.37 26.92
C LYS A 52 0.90 19.92 26.25
N GLU A 53 1.00 20.93 25.39
CA GLU A 53 -0.14 21.45 24.62
C GLU A 53 -0.71 20.41 23.64
N ARG A 54 0.14 19.69 22.89
CA ARG A 54 -0.31 18.59 22.02
C ARG A 54 -1.03 17.49 22.79
N SER A 55 -0.62 17.22 24.03
CA SER A 55 -1.31 16.23 24.88
C SER A 55 -2.64 16.72 25.46
N ARG A 56 -2.83 18.05 25.58
CA ARG A 56 -4.07 18.68 26.05
C ARG A 56 -5.11 18.83 24.93
N LEU A 57 -4.66 19.00 23.69
CA LEU A 57 -5.51 19.02 22.49
C LEU A 57 -5.85 17.61 21.97
N LYS A 58 -6.14 16.65 22.87
CA LYS A 58 -6.84 15.42 22.50
C LYS A 58 -8.31 15.74 22.24
N ILE A 59 -8.57 16.46 21.15
CA ILE A 59 -9.86 16.35 20.47
C ILE A 59 -9.99 14.86 20.15
N PRO A 60 -11.07 14.17 20.55
CA PRO A 60 -11.28 12.81 20.10
C PRO A 60 -11.32 12.88 18.56
N GLU A 61 -10.26 12.40 17.91
CA GLU A 61 -10.23 12.23 16.47
C GLU A 61 -11.49 11.44 16.11
N LYS A 62 -12.44 12.13 15.50
CA LYS A 62 -13.64 11.52 14.94
C LYS A 62 -13.10 10.60 13.85
N SER A 63 -12.91 9.32 14.18
CA SER A 63 -12.30 8.34 13.29
C SER A 63 -13.15 8.30 12.04
N GLU A 64 -12.62 8.83 10.95
CA GLU A 64 -13.31 8.89 9.68
C GLU A 64 -13.57 7.45 9.23
N ILE A 65 -14.84 7.08 9.04
CA ILE A 65 -15.19 5.75 8.56
C ILE A 65 -14.83 5.70 7.08
N ILE A 66 -13.86 4.86 6.75
CA ILE A 66 -13.37 4.69 5.39
C ILE A 66 -14.20 3.61 4.71
N GLN A 67 -14.71 3.92 3.51
CA GLN A 67 -15.55 3.01 2.74
C GLN A 67 -14.84 2.61 1.44
N MET A 68 -14.84 1.32 1.13
CA MET A 68 -14.28 0.81 -0.11
C MET A 68 -15.24 -0.15 -0.83
N PRO A 69 -15.69 0.18 -2.06
CA PRO A 69 -16.53 -0.70 -2.84
C PRO A 69 -15.71 -1.82 -3.49
N LEU A 70 -16.24 -3.03 -3.45
CA LEU A 70 -15.70 -4.27 -4.01
C LEU A 70 -16.68 -4.87 -5.02
N LYS A 71 -16.14 -5.41 -6.11
CA LYS A 71 -16.88 -6.16 -7.13
C LYS A 71 -17.07 -7.63 -6.73
N LEU A 72 -17.45 -7.87 -5.48
CA LEU A 72 -17.75 -9.22 -4.97
C LEU A 72 -19.23 -9.54 -5.11
N HIS A 73 -19.53 -10.78 -5.50
CA HIS A 73 -20.88 -11.28 -5.70
C HIS A 73 -21.47 -11.89 -4.43
N SER A 74 -20.62 -12.38 -3.51
CA SER A 74 -21.00 -12.93 -2.21
C SER A 74 -20.11 -12.35 -1.11
N SER A 75 -20.73 -11.99 0.02
CA SER A 75 -20.03 -11.56 1.24
C SER A 75 -19.46 -12.73 2.04
N GLU A 76 -19.90 -13.97 1.78
CA GLU A 76 -19.57 -15.15 2.59
C GLU A 76 -18.08 -15.51 2.49
N THR A 77 -17.53 -15.51 1.27
CA THR A 77 -16.12 -15.82 1.03
C THR A 77 -15.21 -14.76 1.65
N LEU A 78 -15.66 -13.51 1.68
CA LEU A 78 -14.97 -12.42 2.37
C LEU A 78 -15.01 -12.61 3.88
N VAL A 79 -16.18 -12.90 4.46
CA VAL A 79 -16.36 -13.19 5.89
C VAL A 79 -15.48 -14.35 6.34
N GLN A 80 -15.38 -15.42 5.56
CA GLN A 80 -14.47 -16.55 5.83
C GLN A 80 -12.99 -16.11 5.83
N SER A 81 -12.59 -15.32 4.84
CA SER A 81 -11.20 -14.81 4.75
C SER A 81 -10.86 -13.90 5.93
N VAL A 82 -11.84 -13.10 6.37
CA VAL A 82 -11.75 -12.16 7.48
C VAL A 82 -11.72 -12.87 8.83
N ALA A 83 -12.44 -13.99 8.96
CA ALA A 83 -12.37 -14.82 10.16
C ALA A 83 -10.96 -15.37 10.41
N ASN A 84 -10.22 -15.70 9.33
CA ASN A 84 -8.80 -16.10 9.42
C ASN A 84 -7.89 -15.00 9.94
N LEU A 85 -8.33 -13.73 9.89
CA LEU A 85 -7.63 -12.58 10.46
C LEU A 85 -8.04 -12.27 11.92
N GLY A 86 -8.79 -13.18 12.55
CA GLY A 86 -9.20 -13.08 13.96
C GLY A 86 -10.44 -12.22 14.21
N PHE A 87 -11.11 -11.73 13.18
CA PHE A 87 -12.41 -11.07 13.32
C PHE A 87 -13.50 -12.10 13.61
N LYS A 88 -14.43 -11.74 14.48
CA LYS A 88 -15.60 -12.56 14.81
C LYS A 88 -16.86 -11.78 14.51
N LEU A 89 -17.89 -12.48 14.03
CA LEU A 89 -19.23 -11.91 13.85
C LEU A 89 -19.72 -11.33 15.18
N GLN A 90 -20.12 -10.06 15.17
CA GLN A 90 -20.80 -9.50 16.33
C GLN A 90 -22.25 -9.99 16.35
N PRO A 91 -22.74 -10.48 17.50
CA PRO A 91 -24.15 -10.75 17.64
C PRO A 91 -24.91 -9.44 17.42
N VAL A 92 -25.85 -9.45 16.47
CA VAL A 92 -26.70 -8.30 16.18
C VAL A 92 -27.48 -8.00 17.46
N LYS A 93 -27.05 -6.97 18.20
CA LYS A 93 -27.87 -6.41 19.27
C LYS A 93 -29.05 -5.78 18.55
N THR A 94 -30.20 -6.44 18.60
CA THR A 94 -31.45 -5.95 18.01
C THR A 94 -31.65 -4.49 18.42
N PRO A 95 -31.57 -3.53 17.48
CA PRO A 95 -31.83 -2.16 17.82
C PRO A 95 -33.31 -2.04 18.21
N LYS A 96 -33.59 -1.40 19.37
CA LYS A 96 -34.96 -1.07 19.82
C LYS A 96 -35.67 -0.04 18.94
N VAL A 97 -35.06 0.36 17.82
CA VAL A 97 -35.56 1.42 16.91
C VAL A 97 -35.60 0.86 15.49
N PRO A 98 -36.68 1.06 14.72
CA PRO A 98 -36.79 0.59 13.34
C PRO A 98 -35.93 1.48 12.43
N LEU A 99 -34.63 1.19 12.36
CA LEU A 99 -33.71 1.88 11.45
C LEU A 99 -33.88 1.32 10.04
N HIS A 100 -34.29 2.19 9.12
CA HIS A 100 -34.41 1.98 7.67
C HIS A 100 -33.05 1.79 6.96
N SER A 101 -32.03 1.31 7.67
CA SER A 101 -30.67 1.16 7.15
C SER A 101 -30.39 -0.30 6.84
N GLN A 102 -30.07 -0.58 5.56
CA GLN A 102 -29.67 -1.88 5.04
C GLN A 102 -28.80 -2.68 6.03
N SER A 103 -29.22 -3.90 6.35
CA SER A 103 -28.57 -4.81 7.28
C SER A 103 -27.14 -5.15 6.82
N GLY A 104 -26.16 -4.53 7.48
CA GLY A 104 -24.74 -4.85 7.30
C GLY A 104 -24.28 -5.98 8.21
N ILE A 105 -23.31 -6.78 7.75
CA ILE A 105 -22.62 -7.78 8.58
C ILE A 105 -21.47 -7.07 9.29
N THR A 106 -21.55 -6.98 10.62
CA THR A 106 -20.48 -6.37 11.43
C THR A 106 -19.62 -7.44 12.09
N LEU A 107 -18.30 -7.28 11.99
CA LEU A 107 -17.32 -8.14 12.65
C LEU A 107 -16.38 -7.31 13.51
N SER A 108 -15.88 -7.91 14.58
CA SER A 108 -14.92 -7.27 15.48
C SER A 108 -13.78 -8.19 15.89
N ARG A 109 -12.59 -7.62 16.04
CA ARG A 109 -11.44 -8.27 16.68
C ARG A 109 -11.45 -8.05 18.21
N PRO A 110 -10.74 -8.89 18.99
CA PRO A 110 -10.54 -8.65 20.43
C PRO A 110 -9.83 -7.32 20.75
N SER A 111 -9.12 -6.74 19.80
CA SER A 111 -8.51 -5.40 19.91
C SER A 111 -9.53 -4.26 19.95
N GLY A 112 -10.82 -4.53 19.71
CA GLY A 112 -11.88 -3.53 19.61
C GLY A 112 -12.08 -2.97 18.21
N GLU A 113 -11.27 -3.37 17.24
CA GLU A 113 -11.41 -2.99 15.83
C GLU A 113 -12.68 -3.60 15.23
N THR A 114 -13.47 -2.77 14.55
CA THR A 114 -14.74 -3.16 13.92
C THR A 114 -14.72 -2.91 12.43
N ILE A 115 -15.31 -3.83 11.69
CA ILE A 115 -15.51 -3.74 10.24
C ILE A 115 -16.95 -4.08 9.90
N THR A 116 -17.49 -3.41 8.90
CA THR A 116 -18.87 -3.63 8.43
C THR A 116 -18.87 -3.92 6.95
N PHE A 117 -19.60 -4.96 6.54
CA PHE A 117 -19.88 -5.28 5.15
C PHE A 117 -21.33 -4.97 4.84
N ARG A 118 -21.57 -4.14 3.81
CA ARG A 118 -22.91 -3.81 3.35
C ARG A 118 -23.02 -3.95 1.84
N LYS A 119 -24.19 -4.32 1.34
CA LYS A 119 -24.46 -4.29 -0.10
C LYS A 119 -24.96 -2.90 -0.47
N ALA A 120 -24.24 -2.17 -1.29
CA ALA A 120 -24.67 -0.87 -1.80
C ALA A 120 -25.85 -1.02 -2.77
N GLU A 121 -26.55 0.07 -3.02
CA GLU A 121 -27.65 0.14 -4.01
C GLU A 121 -27.18 -0.25 -5.43
N THR A 122 -25.89 -0.05 -5.73
CA THR A 122 -25.24 -0.48 -6.99
C THR A 122 -25.05 -1.99 -7.10
N GLY A 123 -25.43 -2.77 -6.07
CA GLY A 123 -25.21 -4.21 -5.99
C GLY A 123 -23.81 -4.61 -5.56
N ARG A 124 -22.87 -3.66 -5.43
CA ARG A 124 -21.49 -3.90 -4.97
C ARG A 124 -21.42 -4.08 -3.47
N LEU A 125 -20.43 -4.85 -3.00
CA LEU A 125 -20.16 -4.99 -1.58
C LEU A 125 -19.29 -3.81 -1.12
N VAL A 126 -19.62 -3.14 -0.02
CA VAL A 126 -18.82 -2.07 0.56
C VAL A 126 -18.26 -2.54 1.89
N ILE A 127 -16.94 -2.41 2.04
CA ILE A 127 -16.24 -2.58 3.32
C ILE A 127 -16.15 -1.22 4.00
N GLU A 128 -16.52 -1.18 5.27
CA GLU A 128 -16.33 -0.02 6.14
C GLU A 128 -15.39 -0.39 7.28
N ALA A 129 -14.37 0.44 7.52
CA ALA A 129 -13.43 0.29 8.63
C ALA A 129 -12.93 1.66 9.11
N SER A 130 -12.35 1.71 10.30
CA SER A 130 -11.72 2.92 10.83
C SER A 130 -10.35 3.23 10.19
N ASN A 131 -9.77 2.30 9.43
CA ASN A 131 -8.42 2.44 8.87
C ASN A 131 -8.29 1.74 7.50
N VAL A 132 -7.63 2.41 6.54
CA VAL A 132 -7.33 1.88 5.20
C VAL A 132 -6.49 0.61 5.28
N SER A 133 -5.53 0.55 6.20
CA SER A 133 -4.63 -0.60 6.33
C SER A 133 -5.38 -1.89 6.65
N THR A 134 -6.44 -1.82 7.45
CA THR A 134 -7.34 -2.94 7.76
C THR A 134 -8.10 -3.40 6.51
N ILE A 135 -8.60 -2.44 5.73
CA ILE A 135 -9.28 -2.74 4.47
C ILE A 135 -8.31 -3.45 3.52
N HIS A 136 -7.09 -2.94 3.37
CA HIS A 136 -6.04 -3.55 2.56
C HIS A 136 -5.68 -4.95 3.04
N GLU A 137 -5.55 -5.16 4.36
CA GLU A 137 -5.27 -6.48 4.94
C GLU A 137 -6.37 -7.49 4.61
N ILE A 138 -7.64 -7.08 4.75
CA ILE A 138 -8.82 -7.89 4.44
C ILE A 138 -8.85 -8.25 2.96
N VAL A 139 -8.68 -7.26 2.08
CA VAL A 139 -8.69 -7.49 0.64
C VAL A 139 -7.52 -8.37 0.23
N GLN A 140 -6.31 -8.09 0.72
CA GLN A 140 -5.15 -8.93 0.46
C GLN A 140 -5.41 -10.38 0.87
N ARG A 141 -5.91 -10.61 2.09
CA ARG A 141 -6.19 -11.95 2.59
C ARG A 141 -7.22 -12.66 1.72
N HIS A 142 -8.29 -11.97 1.37
CA HIS A 142 -9.33 -12.50 0.50
C HIS A 142 -8.80 -12.88 -0.87
N THR A 143 -8.03 -11.98 -1.52
CA THR A 143 -7.42 -12.24 -2.83
C THR A 143 -6.51 -13.47 -2.78
N ILE A 144 -5.73 -13.64 -1.71
CA ILE A 144 -4.87 -14.82 -1.50
C ILE A 144 -5.71 -16.09 -1.38
N ASP A 145 -6.69 -16.09 -0.48
CA ASP A 145 -7.52 -17.27 -0.20
C ASP A 145 -8.28 -17.72 -1.46
N GLN A 146 -8.85 -16.77 -2.23
CA GLN A 146 -9.54 -17.08 -3.48
C GLN A 146 -8.58 -17.54 -4.58
N ALA A 147 -7.42 -16.90 -4.74
CA ALA A 147 -6.43 -17.31 -5.72
C ALA A 147 -5.93 -18.73 -5.45
N ILE A 148 -5.59 -19.05 -4.19
CA ILE A 148 -5.16 -20.41 -3.80
C ILE A 148 -6.27 -21.41 -4.08
N ASN A 149 -7.51 -21.12 -3.67
CA ASN A 149 -8.65 -22.02 -3.87
C ASN A 149 -8.94 -22.28 -5.35
N HIS A 150 -8.82 -21.26 -6.20
CA HIS A 150 -8.98 -21.39 -7.64
C HIS A 150 -7.85 -22.24 -8.25
N LEU A 151 -6.60 -21.89 -7.95
CA LEU A 151 -5.44 -22.56 -8.52
C LEU A 151 -5.35 -24.02 -8.07
N LYS A 152 -5.69 -24.35 -6.83
CA LYS A 152 -5.72 -25.75 -6.36
C LYS A 152 -6.76 -26.63 -7.07
N LYS A 153 -7.83 -26.04 -7.63
CA LYS A 153 -8.83 -26.79 -8.41
C LYS A 153 -8.35 -27.09 -9.83
N GLN A 154 -7.45 -26.26 -10.38
CA GLN A 154 -7.03 -26.33 -11.77
C GLN A 154 -5.60 -26.87 -11.96
N CYS A 155 -4.74 -26.69 -10.96
CA CYS A 155 -3.32 -27.01 -11.02
C CYS A 155 -2.98 -28.22 -10.14
N GLN A 156 -2.00 -28.99 -10.57
CA GLN A 156 -1.51 -30.16 -9.82
C GLN A 156 -0.65 -29.75 -8.63
N SER A 157 0.10 -28.65 -8.75
CA SER A 157 0.90 -28.10 -7.67
C SER A 157 0.62 -26.61 -7.49
N VAL A 158 0.59 -26.18 -6.22
CA VAL A 158 0.43 -24.79 -5.82
C VAL A 158 1.35 -24.52 -4.64
N GLU A 159 2.36 -23.68 -4.85
CA GLU A 159 3.26 -23.18 -3.81
C GLU A 159 2.90 -21.74 -3.44
N VAL A 160 3.00 -21.40 -2.16
CA VAL A 160 2.76 -20.05 -1.66
C VAL A 160 3.98 -19.58 -0.89
N LYS A 161 4.54 -18.43 -1.28
CA LYS A 161 5.70 -17.81 -0.63
C LYS A 161 5.34 -16.41 -0.17
N LYS A 162 5.67 -16.09 1.09
CA LYS A 162 5.51 -14.75 1.64
C LYS A 162 6.76 -13.93 1.33
N GLY A 163 6.58 -12.78 0.69
CA GLY A 163 7.64 -11.81 0.41
C GLY A 163 7.51 -10.55 1.28
N THR A 164 8.43 -9.61 1.07
CA THR A 164 8.45 -8.30 1.76
C THR A 164 7.25 -7.41 1.38
N ASN A 165 6.82 -7.50 0.11
CA ASN A 165 5.79 -6.65 -0.48
C ASN A 165 4.44 -7.36 -0.71
N GLY A 166 4.29 -8.60 -0.23
CA GLY A 166 3.07 -9.37 -0.40
C GLY A 166 3.31 -10.87 -0.49
N TYR A 167 2.54 -11.54 -1.35
CA TYR A 167 2.59 -12.99 -1.52
C TYR A 167 2.84 -13.35 -2.97
N ILE A 168 3.57 -14.43 -3.19
CA ILE A 168 3.81 -15.02 -4.50
C ILE A 168 3.21 -16.41 -4.47
N ILE A 169 2.27 -16.66 -5.38
CA ILE A 169 1.66 -17.98 -5.58
C ILE A 169 2.18 -18.51 -6.91
N VAL A 170 2.79 -19.69 -6.90
CA VAL A 170 3.27 -20.37 -8.11
C VAL A 170 2.45 -21.63 -8.25
N ALA A 171 1.78 -21.77 -9.40
CA ALA A 171 0.97 -22.95 -9.71
C ALA A 171 1.38 -23.54 -11.05
N GLN A 172 1.32 -24.87 -11.14
CA GLN A 172 1.63 -25.60 -12.37
C GLN A 172 0.52 -26.60 -12.67
N GLU A 173 0.00 -26.53 -13.88
CA GLU A 173 -0.97 -27.49 -14.39
C GLU A 173 -0.36 -28.88 -14.56
N GLY A 174 -1.18 -29.91 -14.38
CA GLY A 174 -0.78 -31.29 -14.66
C GLY A 174 -0.67 -31.56 -16.16
N THR A 175 0.15 -32.55 -16.52
CA THR A 175 0.34 -33.04 -17.89
C THR A 175 -0.86 -33.89 -18.33
N HIS A 176 -1.98 -33.25 -18.67
CA HIS A 176 -3.17 -33.94 -19.19
C HIS A 176 -3.56 -33.45 -20.58
N GLY A 177 -2.88 -33.95 -21.62
CA GLY A 177 -3.36 -33.88 -23.02
C GLY A 177 -3.64 -32.48 -23.60
N GLN A 178 -3.20 -31.43 -22.91
CA GLN A 178 -3.38 -30.04 -23.32
C GLN A 178 -2.55 -29.79 -24.59
N LYS A 179 -3.20 -29.61 -25.75
CA LYS A 179 -2.54 -29.35 -27.04
C LYS A 179 -1.63 -28.12 -27.02
N ASP A 180 -1.95 -27.17 -26.14
CA ASP A 180 -1.25 -25.88 -26.04
C ASP A 180 -0.15 -25.85 -24.96
N GLY A 181 0.19 -27.00 -24.34
CA GLY A 181 1.19 -27.12 -23.28
C GLY A 181 0.62 -27.00 -21.86
N THR A 182 1.46 -27.19 -20.84
CA THR A 182 1.09 -27.04 -19.42
C THR A 182 1.44 -25.64 -18.93
N ALA A 183 0.45 -24.90 -18.45
CA ALA A 183 0.67 -23.55 -17.95
C ALA A 183 1.42 -23.56 -16.62
N ARG A 184 2.36 -22.63 -16.51
CA ARG A 184 2.91 -22.20 -15.22
C ARG A 184 2.40 -20.79 -14.93
N ILE A 185 1.65 -20.67 -13.84
CA ILE A 185 0.98 -19.45 -13.40
C ILE A 185 1.72 -18.91 -12.19
N THR A 186 2.15 -17.66 -12.25
CA THR A 186 2.78 -16.95 -11.14
C THR A 186 1.93 -15.73 -10.78
N THR A 187 1.38 -15.69 -9.59
CA THR A 187 0.54 -14.59 -9.11
C THR A 187 1.22 -13.86 -7.97
N HIS A 188 1.48 -12.57 -8.16
CA HIS A 188 2.02 -11.67 -7.15
C HIS A 188 0.89 -10.83 -6.57
N ILE A 189 0.59 -11.00 -5.28
CA ILE A 189 -0.46 -10.26 -4.58
C ILE A 189 0.18 -9.26 -3.62
N LEU A 190 0.02 -7.98 -3.90
CA LEU A 190 0.57 -6.88 -3.11
C LEU A 190 -0.21 -6.65 -1.81
N LYS A 191 0.34 -5.84 -0.90
CA LYS A 191 -0.28 -5.49 0.41
C LYS A 191 -1.64 -4.81 0.30
N ASN A 192 -1.90 -4.09 -0.78
CA ASN A 192 -3.19 -3.44 -1.05
C ASN A 192 -4.19 -4.38 -1.75
N GLY A 193 -3.83 -5.64 -1.99
CA GLY A 193 -4.69 -6.62 -2.65
C GLY A 193 -4.62 -6.61 -4.18
N VAL A 194 -3.83 -5.73 -4.79
CA VAL A 194 -3.57 -5.76 -6.24
C VAL A 194 -2.80 -7.02 -6.60
N ALA A 195 -3.29 -7.73 -7.62
CA ALA A 195 -2.65 -8.95 -8.12
C ALA A 195 -2.07 -8.73 -9.52
N THR A 196 -0.82 -9.16 -9.71
CA THR A 196 -0.19 -9.29 -11.02
C THR A 196 -0.06 -10.76 -11.35
N VAL A 197 -0.54 -11.17 -12.53
CA VAL A 197 -0.54 -12.57 -12.96
C VAL A 197 0.35 -12.70 -14.17
N ASP A 198 1.35 -13.58 -14.07
CA ASP A 198 2.16 -14.02 -15.19
C ASP A 198 1.81 -15.47 -15.55
N VAL A 199 1.59 -15.73 -16.83
CA VAL A 199 1.30 -17.05 -17.37
C VAL A 199 2.37 -17.38 -18.40
N SER A 200 2.97 -18.56 -18.26
CA SER A 200 4.07 -19.05 -19.08
C SER A 200 3.84 -20.49 -19.54
N ASN A 201 4.60 -20.93 -20.54
CA ASN A 201 4.57 -22.28 -21.12
C ASN A 201 3.26 -22.67 -21.84
N ILE A 202 2.46 -21.67 -22.24
CA ILE A 202 1.29 -21.86 -23.09
C ILE A 202 1.23 -20.80 -24.19
N LYS A 203 0.55 -21.11 -25.29
CA LYS A 203 0.38 -20.23 -26.45
C LYS A 203 -1.09 -19.91 -26.70
N GLY A 204 -1.36 -18.80 -27.39
CA GLY A 204 -2.68 -18.44 -27.87
C GLY A 204 -3.67 -17.98 -26.79
N ARG A 205 -4.98 -18.06 -27.10
CA ARG A 205 -6.08 -17.46 -26.32
C ARG A 205 -6.23 -18.03 -24.91
N ARG A 206 -5.66 -19.19 -24.63
CA ARG A 206 -5.74 -19.86 -23.33
C ARG A 206 -5.14 -19.05 -22.19
N CYS A 207 -4.14 -18.20 -22.45
CA CYS A 207 -3.62 -17.26 -21.44
C CYS A 207 -4.73 -16.32 -20.94
N GLU A 208 -5.58 -15.83 -21.84
CA GLU A 208 -6.67 -14.91 -21.50
C GLU A 208 -7.75 -15.62 -20.68
N GLU A 209 -8.04 -16.89 -20.97
CA GLU A 209 -8.99 -17.72 -20.22
C GLU A 209 -8.52 -17.95 -18.78
N ILE A 210 -7.24 -18.26 -18.59
CA ILE A 210 -6.65 -18.43 -17.25
C ILE A 210 -6.71 -17.11 -16.47
N ILE A 211 -6.32 -15.99 -17.09
CA ILE A 211 -6.37 -14.68 -16.43
C ILE A 211 -7.81 -14.31 -16.07
N LYS A 212 -8.76 -14.53 -16.97
CA LYS A 212 -10.19 -14.25 -16.76
C LYS A 212 -10.79 -15.14 -15.67
N GLY A 213 -10.41 -16.41 -15.64
CA GLY A 213 -10.82 -17.37 -14.61
C GLY A 213 -10.33 -16.94 -13.23
N LEU A 214 -9.04 -16.60 -13.12
CA LEU A 214 -8.44 -16.14 -11.88
C LEU A 214 -9.01 -14.79 -11.42
N SER A 215 -9.17 -13.81 -12.32
CA SER A 215 -9.76 -12.51 -11.99
C SER A 215 -11.21 -12.65 -11.51
N GLY A 216 -11.99 -13.53 -12.15
CA GLY A 216 -13.35 -13.84 -11.73
C GLY A 216 -13.40 -14.51 -10.35
N ALA A 217 -12.47 -15.42 -10.07
CA ALA A 217 -12.40 -16.11 -8.78
C ALA A 217 -12.04 -15.18 -7.61
N ILE A 218 -11.09 -14.25 -7.82
CA ILE A 218 -10.73 -13.26 -6.80
C ILE A 218 -11.75 -12.11 -6.68
N GLY A 219 -12.72 -12.01 -7.59
CA GLY A 219 -13.68 -10.90 -7.65
C GLY A 219 -13.06 -9.57 -8.06
N GLY A 220 -11.98 -9.62 -8.84
CA GLY A 220 -11.22 -8.48 -9.32
C GLY A 220 -11.57 -8.12 -10.78
N GLU A 221 -11.19 -6.91 -11.17
CA GLU A 221 -11.24 -6.46 -12.56
C GLU A 221 -9.83 -6.44 -13.14
N CYS A 222 -9.69 -6.91 -14.38
CA CYS A 222 -8.42 -6.82 -15.08
C CYS A 222 -8.22 -5.37 -15.55
N ILE A 223 -7.21 -4.70 -14.99
CA ILE A 223 -6.91 -3.29 -15.28
C ILE A 223 -6.01 -3.16 -16.52
N GLU A 224 -5.05 -4.08 -16.66
CA GLU A 224 -4.06 -4.04 -17.74
C GLU A 224 -3.66 -5.47 -18.13
N VAL A 225 -3.50 -5.70 -19.44
CA VAL A 225 -2.98 -6.96 -20.00
C VAL A 225 -1.81 -6.63 -20.92
N ARG A 226 -0.63 -7.21 -20.62
CA ARG A 226 0.54 -7.17 -21.51
C ARG A 226 0.81 -8.56 -22.07
N LYS A 227 0.74 -8.70 -23.38
CA LYS A 227 1.01 -9.96 -24.08
C LYS A 227 2.52 -10.10 -24.31
N LYS A 228 3.10 -11.21 -23.89
CA LYS A 228 4.50 -11.56 -24.18
C LYS A 228 4.69 -11.80 -25.68
N SER A 229 5.89 -11.60 -26.20
CA SER A 229 6.23 -11.85 -27.62
C SER A 229 5.92 -13.29 -28.06
N GLU A 230 6.09 -14.25 -27.16
CA GLU A 230 5.76 -15.67 -27.34
C GLU A 230 4.26 -15.93 -27.63
N TYR A 231 3.39 -15.00 -27.24
CA TYR A 231 1.94 -15.05 -27.53
C TYR A 231 1.65 -14.98 -29.03
N PHE A 232 2.51 -14.30 -29.81
CA PHE A 232 2.35 -14.10 -31.25
C PHE A 232 3.00 -15.19 -32.10
N GLN A 233 3.68 -16.17 -31.49
CA GLN A 233 4.12 -17.35 -32.21
C GLN A 233 2.91 -18.26 -32.48
N LEU A 234 2.26 -18.04 -33.62
CA LEU A 234 1.37 -19.02 -34.24
C LEU A 234 2.04 -20.41 -34.22
N PRO A 235 1.30 -21.51 -34.02
CA PRO A 235 1.84 -22.83 -34.33
C PRO A 235 2.26 -22.75 -35.79
N THR A 236 3.56 -22.70 -36.04
CA THR A 236 4.08 -22.66 -37.40
C THR A 236 3.56 -23.94 -38.03
N GLU A 237 2.76 -23.78 -39.09
CA GLU A 237 2.45 -24.85 -40.01
C GLU A 237 3.70 -25.68 -40.25
N GLU A 238 3.47 -26.97 -40.40
CA GLU A 238 4.46 -27.96 -40.81
C GLU A 238 5.56 -27.30 -41.63
N LYS A 239 6.80 -27.39 -41.16
CA LYS A 239 7.94 -27.21 -42.06
C LYS A 239 7.92 -28.41 -42.99
N GLU A 240 7.02 -28.41 -43.96
CA GLU A 240 7.20 -29.11 -45.23
C GLU A 240 8.53 -28.62 -45.79
N ARG A 241 9.56 -29.43 -45.56
CA ARG A 241 10.78 -29.33 -46.33
C ARG A 241 10.44 -29.87 -47.71
N VAL A 242 10.09 -28.98 -48.63
CA VAL A 242 10.24 -29.25 -50.05
C VAL A 242 11.74 -29.44 -50.30
N TYR A 243 12.13 -30.66 -50.64
CA TYR A 243 13.42 -30.92 -51.24
C TYR A 243 13.26 -30.77 -52.75
N VAL A 244 14.12 -29.95 -53.37
CA VAL A 244 14.44 -30.01 -54.82
C VAL A 244 15.34 -31.20 -55.05
#